data_AF-A0A2V2AMR2-F1
#
_entry.id   AF-A0A2V2AMR2-F1
#
_cell.length_a   1.000
_cell.length_b   1.000
_cell.length_c   1.000
_cell.angle_alpha   90.00
_cell.angle_beta   90.00
_cell.angle_gamma   90.00
#
_symmetry.space_group_name_H-M   'P 1'
#
loop_
_entity.id
_entity.type
_entity.pdbx_description
1 polymer ?
#
loop_
_entity_poly.entity_id
_entity_poly.type
_entity_poly.pdbx_seq_one_letter_code
_entity_poly.pdbx_strand_id
1 'polypeptide(L)'
;MQAVNTQLIELYWQVGAYISRKLEKAEWGDSVVGQLAEHLAQTQPGLRGFTRSNLFRMRQFYEIYCTEEKVAPLVRQLSWSHNLIIFGQSKRSEEREFYVRLSVQEK
;
A
#
# COMPACT_ATOMS: atom_id res chain seq x y z
N MET A 1 8.07 2.88 -21.08
CA MET A 1 7.32 3.51 -19.99
C MET A 1 6.21 2.58 -19.54
N GLN A 2 6.28 2.01 -18.34
CA GLN A 2 5.15 1.26 -17.77
C GLN A 2 4.07 2.26 -17.37
N ALA A 3 2.91 2.20 -18.01
CA ALA A 3 1.75 2.97 -17.57
C ALA A 3 1.44 2.61 -16.11
N VAL A 4 1.49 3.60 -15.22
CA VAL A 4 1.08 3.40 -13.84
C VAL A 4 -0.43 3.22 -13.82
N ASN A 5 -0.89 2.08 -13.30
CA ASN A 5 -2.31 1.86 -13.06
C ASN A 5 -2.72 2.57 -11.76
N THR A 6 -2.99 3.88 -11.85
CA THR A 6 -3.37 4.73 -10.71
C THR A 6 -4.59 4.20 -9.98
N GLN A 7 -5.55 3.58 -10.68
CA GLN A 7 -6.73 2.97 -10.06
C GLN A 7 -6.35 1.80 -9.16
N LEU A 8 -5.40 0.96 -9.59
CA LEU A 8 -4.90 -0.15 -8.77
C LEU A 8 -4.18 0.36 -7.52
N ILE A 9 -3.38 1.43 -7.63
CA ILE A 9 -2.67 2.02 -6.50
C ILE A 9 -3.66 2.66 -5.51
N GLU A 10 -4.68 3.34 -6.01
CA GLU A 10 -5.76 3.88 -5.17
C GLU A 10 -6.53 2.75 -4.48
N LEU A 11 -6.80 1.64 -5.16
CA LEU A 11 -7.41 0.47 -4.54
C LEU A 11 -6.54 -0.09 -3.40
N TYR A 12 -5.23 -0.21 -3.63
CA TYR A 12 -4.29 -0.67 -2.59
C TYR A 12 -4.23 0.29 -1.40
N TRP A 13 -4.28 1.60 -1.64
CA TRP A 13 -4.40 2.60 -0.61
C TRP A 13 -5.67 2.41 0.24
N GLN A 14 -6.82 2.25 -0.41
CA GLN A 14 -8.11 2.05 0.26
C GLN A 14 -8.17 0.76 1.07
N VAL A 15 -7.62 -0.34 0.54
CA VAL A 15 -7.53 -1.62 1.25
C VAL A 15 -6.63 -1.50 2.47
N GLY A 16 -5.48 -0.83 2.33
CA GLY A 16 -4.59 -0.52 3.44
C GLY A 16 -5.28 0.27 4.55
N ALA A 17 -5.99 1.34 4.18
CA ALA A 17 -6.77 2.16 5.09
C ALA A 17 -7.84 1.36 5.82
N TYR A 18 -8.56 0.50 5.09
CA TYR A 18 -9.61 -0.35 5.65
C TYR A 18 -9.04 -1.33 6.69
N ILE A 19 -7.96 -2.04 6.35
CA ILE A 19 -7.29 -2.98 7.25
C ILE A 19 -6.79 -2.25 8.52
N SER A 20 -6.11 -1.11 8.35
CA SER A 20 -5.54 -0.34 9.47
C SER A 20 -6.63 0.10 10.46
N ARG A 21 -7.75 0.67 9.96
CA ARG A 21 -8.89 1.08 10.80
C ARG A 21 -9.55 -0.08 11.53
N LYS A 22 -9.65 -1.26 10.90
CA LYS A 22 -10.24 -2.45 11.52
C LYS A 22 -9.37 -2.99 12.66
N LEU A 23 -8.05 -2.93 12.51
CA LEU A 23 -7.10 -3.32 13.56
C LEU A 23 -7.06 -2.30 14.70
N GLU A 24 -7.07 -1.00 14.39
CA GLU A 24 -7.08 0.08 15.39
C GLU A 24 -8.30 -0.02 16.31
N LYS A 25 -9.47 -0.35 15.76
CA LYS A 25 -10.71 -0.57 16.53
C LYS A 25 -10.74 -1.90 17.31
N ALA A 26 -9.67 -2.69 17.27
CA ALA A 26 -9.61 -4.05 17.79
C ALA A 26 -10.72 -4.98 17.26
N GLU A 27 -11.36 -4.61 16.15
CA GLU A 27 -12.37 -5.45 15.49
C GLU A 27 -11.68 -6.65 14.82
N TRP A 28 -10.46 -6.45 14.33
CA TRP A 28 -9.63 -7.47 13.70
C TRP A 28 -8.37 -7.74 14.54
N GLY A 29 -7.96 -9.01 14.60
CA GLY A 29 -6.59 -9.39 14.97
C GLY A 29 -5.73 -9.64 13.72
N ASP A 30 -4.41 -9.80 13.87
CA ASP A 30 -3.49 -10.06 12.74
C ASP A 30 -3.82 -11.34 11.96
N SER A 31 -4.53 -12.30 12.56
CA SER A 31 -5.02 -13.51 11.89
C SER A 31 -6.12 -13.22 10.86
N VAL A 32 -6.92 -12.16 11.06
CA VAL A 32 -8.05 -11.80 10.20
C VAL A 32 -7.58 -11.33 8.83
N VAL A 33 -6.41 -10.69 8.75
CA VAL A 33 -5.79 -10.31 7.47
C VAL A 33 -5.43 -11.56 6.64
N GLY A 34 -5.01 -12.64 7.32
CA GLY A 34 -4.78 -13.94 6.67
C GLY A 34 -6.08 -14.55 6.14
N GLN A 35 -7.12 -14.57 6.96
CA GLN A 35 -8.45 -15.06 6.58
C GLN A 35 -9.04 -14.27 5.41
N LEU A 36 -8.84 -12.95 5.37
CA LEU A 36 -9.26 -12.12 4.24
C LEU A 36 -8.57 -12.55 2.94
N ALA A 37 -7.25 -12.78 2.96
CA ALA A 37 -6.53 -13.25 1.78
C ALA A 37 -7.04 -14.62 1.30
N GLU A 38 -7.26 -15.55 2.23
CA GLU A 38 -7.80 -16.89 1.92
C GLU A 38 -9.21 -16.79 1.34
N HIS A 39 -10.06 -15.96 1.94
CA HIS A 39 -11.42 -15.72 1.47
C HIS A 39 -11.41 -15.16 0.04
N LEU A 40 -10.61 -14.12 -0.24
CA LEU A 40 -10.49 -13.53 -1.58
C LEU A 40 -9.96 -14.54 -2.61
N ALA A 41 -9.03 -15.41 -2.22
CA ALA A 41 -8.51 -16.45 -3.11
C ALA A 41 -9.58 -17.49 -3.46
N GLN A 42 -10.48 -17.80 -2.53
CA GLN A 42 -11.58 -18.77 -2.73
C GLN A 42 -12.75 -18.16 -3.51
N THR A 43 -13.17 -16.94 -3.18
CA THR A 43 -14.37 -16.30 -3.76
C THR A 43 -14.10 -15.62 -5.09
N GLN A 44 -12.86 -15.17 -5.32
CA GLN A 44 -12.46 -14.51 -6.56
C GLN A 44 -11.28 -15.22 -7.23
N PRO A 45 -11.46 -16.47 -7.72
CA PRO A 45 -10.40 -17.21 -8.40
C PRO A 45 -9.97 -16.46 -9.66
N GLY A 46 -8.73 -15.95 -9.66
CA GLY A 46 -8.18 -15.11 -10.72
C GLY A 46 -7.78 -13.70 -10.27
N LEU A 47 -8.26 -13.25 -9.10
CA LEU A 47 -7.81 -12.00 -8.50
C LEU A 47 -6.35 -12.12 -8.03
N ARG A 48 -5.45 -11.38 -8.68
CA ARG A 48 -4.01 -11.37 -8.36
C ARG A 48 -3.67 -10.15 -7.49
N GLY A 49 -2.63 -10.29 -6.68
CA GLY A 49 -2.13 -9.19 -5.84
C GLY A 49 -2.78 -9.07 -4.46
N PHE A 50 -3.68 -9.96 -4.07
CA PHE A 50 -4.35 -9.93 -2.75
C PHE A 50 -3.89 -11.08 -1.84
N THR A 51 -2.59 -11.41 -1.90
CA THR A 51 -2.00 -12.38 -0.97
C THR A 51 -1.87 -11.77 0.42
N ARG A 52 -1.80 -12.61 1.46
CA ARG A 52 -1.59 -12.17 2.85
C ARG A 52 -0.47 -11.15 2.97
N SER A 53 0.70 -11.44 2.41
CA SER A 53 1.87 -10.55 2.44
C SER A 53 1.62 -9.22 1.71
N ASN A 54 0.85 -9.23 0.61
CA ASN A 54 0.55 -7.99 -0.10
C ASN A 54 -0.50 -7.14 0.65
N LEU A 55 -1.46 -7.76 1.33
CA LEU A 55 -2.40 -7.03 2.21
C LEU A 55 -1.66 -6.33 3.37
N PHE A 56 -0.67 -6.98 3.98
CA PHE A 56 0.19 -6.31 4.97
C PHE A 56 0.97 -5.13 4.38
N ARG A 57 1.49 -5.27 3.15
CA ARG A 57 2.14 -4.16 2.45
C ARG A 57 1.19 -3.03 2.11
N MET A 58 -0.06 -3.32 1.73
CA MET A 58 -1.09 -2.30 1.53
C MET A 58 -1.38 -1.55 2.83
N ARG A 59 -1.51 -2.27 3.97
CA ARG A 59 -1.66 -1.66 5.30
C ARG A 59 -0.49 -0.73 5.61
N GLN A 60 0.74 -1.23 5.50
CA GLN A 60 1.96 -0.46 5.74
C GLN A 60 2.06 0.76 4.82
N PHE A 61 1.69 0.61 3.54
CA PHE A 61 1.66 1.70 2.58
C PHE A 61 0.74 2.84 3.05
N TYR A 62 -0.46 2.51 3.52
CA TYR A 62 -1.35 3.50 4.11
C TYR A 62 -0.77 4.11 5.40
N GLU A 63 -0.35 3.28 6.35
CA GLU A 63 0.12 3.72 7.68
C GLU A 63 1.34 4.64 7.62
N ILE A 64 2.25 4.40 6.67
CA ILE A 64 3.46 5.21 6.49
C ILE A 64 3.12 6.60 5.94
N TYR A 65 2.20 6.69 4.99
CA TYR A 65 2.00 7.93 4.23
C TYR A 65 0.73 8.69 4.62
N CYS A 66 -0.19 8.10 5.39
CA CYS A 66 -1.44 8.77 5.77
C CYS A 66 -1.24 10.02 6.63
N THR A 67 -0.10 10.11 7.33
CA THR A 67 0.31 11.27 8.14
C THR A 67 1.29 12.19 7.41
N GLU A 68 1.84 11.78 6.25
CA GLU A 68 2.79 12.56 5.47
C GLU A 68 2.08 13.32 4.33
N GLU A 69 1.33 14.37 4.68
CA GLU A 69 0.41 15.11 3.78
C GLU A 69 1.05 15.53 2.43
N LYS A 70 2.34 15.89 2.44
CA LYS A 70 3.07 16.34 1.24
C LYS A 70 3.29 15.23 0.23
N VAL A 71 3.51 13.99 0.67
CA VAL A 71 3.89 12.87 -0.18
C VAL A 71 2.74 11.90 -0.44
N ALA A 72 1.71 11.89 0.41
CA ALA A 72 0.49 11.12 0.21
C ALA A 72 -0.15 11.25 -1.19
N PRO A 73 -0.24 12.43 -1.84
CA PRO A 73 -0.72 12.52 -3.22
C PRO A 73 0.30 12.04 -4.27
N LEU A 74 1.59 12.08 -3.96
CA LEU A 74 2.68 11.70 -4.88
C LEU A 74 2.83 10.18 -4.96
N VAL A 75 2.79 9.48 -3.83
CA VAL A 75 2.93 8.02 -3.76
C VAL A 75 1.81 7.29 -4.51
N ARG A 76 0.62 7.89 -4.55
CA ARG A 76 -0.53 7.38 -5.32
C ARG A 76 -0.34 7.48 -6.83
N GLN A 77 0.61 8.29 -7.28
CA GLN A 77 0.99 8.39 -8.68
C GLN A 77 2.14 7.45 -9.03
N LEU A 78 2.84 6.87 -8.05
CA LEU A 78 3.96 5.95 -8.30
C LEU A 78 3.47 4.52 -8.56
N SER A 79 4.27 3.74 -9.30
CA SER A 79 4.00 2.32 -9.49
C SER A 79 4.07 1.57 -8.14
N TRP A 80 3.43 0.41 -8.05
CA TRP A 80 3.47 -0.38 -6.82
C TRP A 80 4.91 -0.79 -6.45
N SER A 81 5.74 -1.11 -7.45
CA SER A 81 7.14 -1.46 -7.25
C SER A 81 7.96 -0.30 -6.67
N HIS A 82 7.76 0.93 -7.17
CA HIS A 82 8.43 2.11 -6.60
C HIS A 82 8.03 2.31 -5.15
N ASN A 83 6.74 2.24 -4.84
CA ASN A 83 6.27 2.36 -3.46
C ASN A 83 6.93 1.31 -2.56
N LEU A 84 6.91 0.03 -2.96
CA LEU A 84 7.53 -1.06 -2.20
C LEU A 84 9.03 -0.85 -1.93
N ILE A 85 9.76 -0.34 -2.92
CA ILE A 85 11.18 -0.05 -2.78
C ILE A 85 11.39 1.09 -1.78
N ILE A 86 10.65 2.21 -1.96
CA ILE A 86 10.84 3.41 -1.17
C ILE A 86 10.53 3.14 0.30
N PHE A 87 9.33 2.66 0.63
CA PHE A 87 8.96 2.45 2.04
C PHE A 87 9.62 1.21 2.64
N GLY A 88 10.08 0.27 1.82
CA GLY A 88 10.81 -0.91 2.27
C GLY A 88 12.27 -0.63 2.64
N GLN A 89 12.89 0.37 2.00
CA GLN A 89 14.32 0.69 2.20
C GLN A 89 14.56 1.99 2.98
N SER A 90 13.59 2.92 3.00
CA SER A 90 13.74 4.21 3.67
C SER A 90 13.31 4.11 5.13
N LYS A 91 14.23 4.41 6.05
CA LYS A 91 13.97 4.33 7.49
C LYS A 91 13.42 5.63 8.04
N ARG A 92 13.80 6.75 7.44
CA ARG A 92 13.41 8.10 7.88
C ARG A 92 12.39 8.72 6.93
N SER A 93 11.57 9.63 7.47
CA SER A 93 10.57 10.38 6.69
C SER A 93 11.21 11.23 5.60
N GLU A 94 12.36 11.84 5.87
CA GLU A 94 13.08 12.69 4.94
C GLU A 94 13.63 11.90 3.74
N GLU A 95 14.12 10.67 4.00
CA GLU A 95 14.56 9.74 2.95
C GLU A 95 13.39 9.36 2.04
N ARG A 96 12.23 9.01 2.64
CA ARG A 96 11.01 8.71 1.89
C ARG A 96 10.59 9.89 1.02
N GLU A 97 10.52 11.09 1.60
CA GLU A 97 10.14 12.30 0.85
C GLU A 97 11.08 12.55 -0.33
N PHE A 98 12.40 12.46 -0.12
CA PHE A 98 13.38 12.63 -1.17
C PHE A 98 13.15 11.66 -2.33
N TYR A 99 13.06 10.35 -2.05
CA TYR A 99 12.90 9.33 -3.10
C TYR A 99 11.53 9.37 -3.78
N VAL A 100 10.45 9.72 -3.06
CA VAL A 100 9.13 9.92 -3.67
C VAL A 100 9.18 11.06 -4.67
N ARG A 101 9.75 12.22 -4.29
CA ARG A 101 9.86 13.38 -5.19
C ARG A 101 10.72 13.08 -6.41
N LEU A 102 11.86 12.43 -6.21
CA LEU A 102 12.75 12.01 -7.30
C LEU A 102 12.02 11.07 -8.28
N SER A 103 11.28 10.08 -7.76
CA SER A 103 10.55 9.10 -8.57
C SER A 103 9.39 9.70 -9.36
N VAL A 104 8.83 10.83 -8.90
CA VAL A 104 7.80 11.57 -9.65
C VAL A 104 8.41 12.41 -10.77
N GLN A 105 9.62 12.95 -10.58
CA GLN A 105 10.31 13.78 -11.58
C GLN A 105 10.85 12.96 -12.77
N GLU A 106 11.31 11.74 -12.53
CA GLU A 106 11.87 10.84 -13.54
C GLU A 106 10.81 10.08 -14.36
N LYS A 107 9.54 10.51 -14.29
CA LYS A 107 8.38 9.79 -14.79
C LYS A 107 7.91 10.32 -16.15
#